data_AF-A0A356G394-F1
#
_entry.id   AF-A0A356G394-F1
#
_cell.length_a   1.000
_cell.length_b   1.000
_cell.length_c   1.000
_cell.angle_alpha   90.00
_cell.angle_beta   90.00
_cell.angle_gamma   90.00
#
_symmetry.space_group_name_H-M   'P 1'
#
loop_
_entity.id
_entity.type
_entity.pdbx_description
1 polymer ?
#
loop_
_entity_poly.entity_id
_entity_poly.type
_entity_poly.pdbx_seq_one_letter_code
_entity_poly.pdbx_strand_id
1 'polypeptide(L)'
;KLDGEWGWRAPVWQRALDRFYEEHDEIVLDGDARSTAYYTIDESDERSAHVWHVHQVFRDSDDDRDFGIWADVDLDATQDEGAVVFSGYRVGFVDD
;
A
#
# COMPACT_ATOMS: atom_id res chain seq x y z
N LYS A 1 6.83 -9.71 -12.80
CA LYS A 1 7.23 -9.76 -11.37
C LYS A 1 6.64 -8.48 -10.78
N LEU A 2 5.61 -8.61 -9.94
CA LEU A 2 5.07 -7.50 -9.14
C LEU A 2 5.92 -7.44 -7.85
N ASP A 3 5.29 -7.07 -6.75
CA ASP A 3 5.79 -7.01 -5.36
C ASP A 3 6.06 -8.40 -4.75
N GLY A 4 6.42 -9.37 -5.60
CA GLY A 4 6.62 -10.77 -5.20
C GLY A 4 7.80 -11.01 -4.27
N GLU A 5 8.69 -10.02 -4.13
CA GLU A 5 9.78 -9.99 -3.14
C GLU A 5 9.23 -9.85 -1.72
N TRP A 6 8.05 -9.22 -1.58
CA TRP A 6 7.32 -9.07 -0.33
C TRP A 6 6.10 -10.00 -0.23
N GLY A 7 6.10 -11.08 -1.01
CA GLY A 7 5.01 -12.09 -1.01
C GLY A 7 3.84 -11.77 -1.93
N TRP A 8 3.77 -10.55 -2.47
CA TRP A 8 2.67 -10.06 -3.31
C TRP A 8 2.91 -10.38 -4.79
N ARG A 9 2.85 -11.67 -5.11
CA ARG A 9 2.90 -12.15 -6.51
C ARG A 9 1.56 -11.93 -7.20
N ALA A 10 1.55 -11.97 -8.53
CA ALA A 10 0.33 -11.78 -9.31
C ALA A 10 -0.90 -12.58 -8.82
N PRO A 11 -0.80 -13.88 -8.47
CA PRO A 11 -1.96 -14.60 -7.95
C PRO A 11 -2.47 -14.10 -6.58
N VAL A 12 -1.60 -13.49 -5.77
CA VAL A 12 -1.97 -12.91 -4.47
C VAL A 12 -2.65 -11.57 -4.68
N TRP A 13 -2.10 -10.73 -5.55
CA TRP A 13 -2.72 -9.49 -6.01
C TRP A 13 -4.10 -9.72 -6.62
N GLN A 14 -4.24 -10.73 -7.49
CA GLN A 14 -5.53 -11.07 -8.09
C GLN A 14 -6.58 -11.38 -7.03
N ARG A 15 -6.24 -12.16 -6.00
CA ARG A 15 -7.19 -12.47 -4.91
C ARG A 15 -7.59 -11.25 -4.10
N ALA A 16 -6.66 -10.33 -3.83
CA ALA A 16 -6.98 -9.10 -3.12
C ALA A 16 -7.90 -8.19 -3.94
N LEU A 17 -7.65 -8.09 -5.25
CA LEU A 17 -8.51 -7.36 -6.17
C LEU A 17 -9.86 -8.05 -6.36
N ASP A 18 -9.90 -9.38 -6.41
CA ASP A 18 -11.15 -10.14 -6.47
C ASP A 18 -12.03 -9.79 -5.25
N ARG A 19 -11.45 -9.73 -4.05
CA ARG A 19 -12.17 -9.32 -2.82
C ARG A 19 -12.63 -7.86 -2.89
N PHE A 20 -11.79 -6.96 -3.40
CA PHE A 20 -12.21 -5.57 -3.64
C PHE A 20 -13.45 -5.54 -4.54
N TYR A 21 -13.45 -6.29 -5.65
CA TYR A 21 -14.56 -6.34 -6.59
C TYR A 21 -15.80 -7.10 -6.09
N GLU A 22 -15.73 -7.78 -4.94
CA GLU A 22 -16.92 -8.31 -4.26
C GLU A 22 -17.71 -7.20 -3.54
N GLU A 23 -17.04 -6.11 -3.13
CA GLU A 23 -17.63 -5.01 -2.38
C GLU A 23 -17.81 -3.73 -3.24
N HIS A 24 -16.90 -3.50 -4.18
CA HIS A 24 -16.81 -2.27 -4.98
C HIS A 24 -16.80 -2.54 -6.50
N ASP A 25 -17.53 -1.76 -7.28
CA ASP A 25 -17.68 -2.01 -8.73
C ASP A 25 -16.49 -1.50 -9.57
N GLU A 26 -15.78 -0.46 -9.13
CA GLU A 26 -14.74 0.20 -9.92
C GLU A 26 -13.59 0.72 -9.04
N ILE A 27 -12.36 0.65 -9.57
CA ILE A 27 -11.22 1.41 -9.06
C ILE A 27 -11.04 2.62 -9.99
N VAL A 28 -11.21 3.82 -9.44
CA VAL A 28 -10.97 5.07 -10.13
C VAL A 28 -9.46 5.28 -10.29
N LEU A 29 -9.01 5.50 -11.52
CA LEU A 29 -7.58 5.66 -11.87
C LEU A 29 -7.28 7.04 -12.48
N ASP A 30 -8.14 8.02 -12.22
CA ASP A 30 -7.97 9.40 -12.68
C ASP A 30 -6.78 10.10 -12.01
N GLY A 31 -6.53 11.36 -12.41
CA GLY A 31 -5.41 12.13 -11.87
C GLY A 31 -5.52 12.36 -10.35
N ASP A 32 -6.74 12.51 -9.85
CA ASP A 32 -7.02 12.75 -8.44
C ASP A 32 -6.83 11.50 -7.58
N ALA A 33 -7.18 10.31 -8.11
CA ALA A 33 -6.95 9.03 -7.44
C ALA A 33 -5.46 8.71 -7.18
N ARG A 34 -4.55 9.40 -7.87
CA ARG A 34 -3.09 9.28 -7.67
C ARG A 34 -2.49 10.46 -6.92
N SER A 35 -3.32 11.38 -6.43
CA SER A 35 -2.87 12.54 -5.69
C SER A 35 -2.45 12.18 -4.27
N THR A 36 -1.81 13.13 -3.60
CA THR A 36 -1.45 13.03 -2.18
C THR A 36 -2.67 12.90 -1.26
N ALA A 37 -3.90 13.04 -1.76
CA ALA A 37 -5.10 12.81 -0.97
C ALA A 37 -5.33 11.31 -0.64
N TYR A 38 -4.76 10.42 -1.45
CA TYR A 38 -4.86 8.96 -1.29
C TYR A 38 -3.54 8.32 -0.86
N TYR A 39 -2.59 9.14 -0.44
CA TYR A 39 -1.24 8.71 -0.07
C TYR A 39 -0.79 9.41 1.20
N THR A 40 -0.33 8.65 2.19
CA THR A 40 0.13 9.18 3.48
C THR A 40 1.43 8.48 3.87
N ILE A 41 2.35 9.26 4.43
CA ILE A 41 3.55 8.76 5.10
C ILE A 41 3.45 9.20 6.55
N ASP A 42 3.53 8.26 7.48
CA ASP A 42 3.73 8.52 8.90
C ASP A 42 5.19 8.27 9.27
N GLU A 43 5.86 9.33 9.72
CA GLU A 43 7.29 9.36 10.06
C GLU A 43 7.49 9.33 11.59
N SER A 44 6.42 9.08 12.36
CA SER A 44 6.41 9.19 13.82
C SER A 44 7.43 8.27 14.49
N ASP A 45 7.67 7.09 13.91
CA ASP A 45 8.62 6.09 14.41
C ASP A 45 10.00 6.11 13.72
N GLU A 46 10.30 7.14 12.94
CA GLU A 46 11.61 7.29 12.28
C GLU A 46 12.76 7.23 13.28
N ARG A 47 12.66 7.95 14.40
CA ARG A 47 13.77 8.08 15.36
C ARG A 47 13.88 6.91 16.34
N SER A 48 12.77 6.25 16.62
CA SER A 48 12.66 5.16 17.60
C SER A 48 12.95 3.80 16.97
N ALA A 49 12.40 3.57 15.77
CA ALA A 49 12.41 2.28 15.09
C ALA A 49 13.05 2.34 13.69
N HIS A 50 13.40 3.53 13.18
CA HIS A 50 13.95 3.71 11.83
C HIS A 50 13.00 3.17 10.75
N VAL A 51 11.70 3.41 10.95
CA VAL A 51 10.63 2.97 10.06
C VAL A 51 9.75 4.14 9.68
N TRP A 52 9.32 4.15 8.42
CA TRP A 52 8.20 4.97 7.95
C TRP A 52 7.03 4.09 7.57
N HIS A 53 5.82 4.46 7.99
CA HIS A 53 4.59 3.78 7.60
C HIS A 53 3.98 4.48 6.40
N VAL A 54 3.88 3.79 5.27
CA VAL A 54 3.39 4.31 4.00
C VAL A 54 2.06 3.65 3.67
N HIS A 55 1.02 4.47 3.52
CA HIS A 55 -0.32 4.03 3.16
C HIS A 55 -0.74 4.64 1.84
N GLN A 56 -1.16 3.80 0.90
CA GLN A 56 -1.81 4.23 -0.34
C GLN A 56 -3.19 3.61 -0.40
N VAL A 57 -4.22 4.44 -0.42
CA VAL A 57 -5.61 4.00 -0.49
C VAL A 57 -6.10 4.07 -1.94
N PHE A 58 -6.95 3.14 -2.32
CA PHE A 58 -7.52 3.08 -3.65
C PHE A 58 -8.85 3.83 -3.63
N ARG A 59 -9.11 4.62 -4.68
CA ARG A 59 -10.36 5.33 -4.83
C ARG A 59 -11.35 4.41 -5.54
N ASP A 60 -12.41 4.03 -4.84
CA ASP A 60 -13.57 3.36 -5.41
C ASP A 60 -14.57 4.38 -6.01
N SER A 61 -15.68 3.91 -6.56
CA SER A 61 -16.74 4.75 -7.15
C SER A 61 -17.43 5.67 -6.15
N ASP A 62 -17.49 5.26 -4.88
CA ASP A 62 -18.20 5.92 -3.79
C ASP A 62 -17.25 6.71 -2.86
N ASP A 63 -15.93 6.63 -3.10
CA ASP A 63 -14.84 7.25 -2.34
C ASP A 63 -14.81 6.83 -0.85
N ASP A 64 -15.08 5.55 -0.59
CA ASP A 64 -15.11 4.94 0.75
C ASP A 64 -13.72 4.83 1.40
N ARG A 65 -12.66 4.74 0.59
CA ARG A 65 -11.25 4.78 1.06
C ARG A 65 -10.88 3.68 2.05
N ASP A 66 -11.48 2.52 1.88
CA ASP A 66 -11.38 1.38 2.78
C ASP A 66 -10.40 0.29 2.28
N PHE A 67 -9.96 0.35 1.02
CA PHE A 67 -9.02 -0.61 0.44
C PHE A 67 -7.69 0.07 0.04
N GLY A 68 -6.56 -0.59 0.26
CA GLY A 68 -5.26 0.02 -0.05
C GLY A 68 -4.05 -0.89 0.11
N ILE A 69 -2.88 -0.25 0.09
CA ILE A 69 -1.57 -0.82 0.37
C ILE A 69 -1.06 -0.18 1.66
N TRP A 70 -0.59 -0.99 2.59
CA TRP A 70 0.14 -0.56 3.77
C TRP A 70 1.52 -1.18 3.73
N ALA A 71 2.54 -0.35 3.83
CA ALA A 71 3.92 -0.80 3.81
C ALA A 71 4.74 -0.08 4.88
N ASP A 72 5.62 -0.84 5.51
CA ASP A 72 6.59 -0.31 6.48
C ASP A 72 7.94 -0.28 5.77
N VAL A 73 8.48 0.92 5.60
CA VAL A 73 9.79 1.13 4.99
C VAL A 73 10.86 0.98 6.05
N ASP A 74 11.80 0.06 5.85
CA ASP A 74 13.00 -0.08 6.67
C ASP A 74 14.04 0.93 6.19
N LEU A 75 14.30 1.97 6.99
CA LEU A 75 15.18 3.06 6.58
C LEU A 75 16.65 2.63 6.58
N ASP A 76 17.06 1.76 7.51
CA ASP A 76 18.43 1.27 7.57
C ASP A 76 18.73 0.42 6.32
N ALA A 77 17.87 -0.56 6.02
CA ALA A 77 18.03 -1.41 4.85
C ALA A 77 17.90 -0.62 3.53
N THR A 78 17.00 0.36 3.48
CA THR A 78 16.84 1.25 2.31
C THR A 78 18.12 2.04 2.02
N GLN A 79 18.80 2.54 3.06
CA GLN A 79 20.05 3.29 2.92
C GLN A 79 21.21 2.40 2.45
N ASP A 80 21.30 1.16 2.95
CA ASP A 80 22.33 0.19 2.56
C ASP A 80 22.14 -0.34 1.13
N GLU A 81 20.91 -0.65 0.72
CA GLU A 81 20.62 -1.20 -0.61
C GLU A 81 20.53 -0.13 -1.71
N GLY A 82 20.33 1.14 -1.34
CA GLY A 82 20.13 2.24 -2.29
C GLY A 82 18.80 2.17 -3.06
N ALA A 83 17.88 1.33 -2.59
CA ALA A 83 16.51 1.16 -3.08
C ALA A 83 15.58 0.95 -1.89
N VAL A 84 14.30 1.30 -2.03
CA VAL A 84 13.33 1.15 -0.94
C VAL A 84 13.16 -0.32 -0.57
N VAL A 85 13.38 -0.63 0.70
CA VAL A 85 13.17 -1.95 1.30
C VAL A 85 12.00 -1.88 2.26
N PHE A 86 11.03 -2.77 2.07
CA PHE A 86 9.90 -2.90 2.98
C PHE A 86 10.13 -4.03 3.99
N SER A 87 9.93 -3.75 5.27
CA SER A 87 9.88 -4.73 6.35
C SER A 87 8.46 -5.27 6.58
N GLY A 88 7.46 -4.49 6.20
CA GLY A 88 6.04 -4.86 6.17
C GLY A 88 5.41 -4.47 4.83
N TYR A 89 4.59 -5.34 4.24
CA TYR A 89 3.84 -5.02 3.01
C TYR A 89 2.55 -5.84 2.97
N ARG A 90 1.42 -5.14 2.93
CA ARG A 90 0.09 -5.75 2.80
C ARG A 90 -0.81 -4.94 1.87
N VAL A 91 -1.76 -5.62 1.26
CA VAL A 91 -2.81 -5.04 0.43
C VAL A 91 -4.14 -5.65 0.89
N GLY A 92 -5.19 -4.86 0.99
CA GLY A 92 -6.46 -5.33 1.54
C GLY A 92 -7.34 -4.20 2.01
N PHE A 93 -8.29 -4.52 2.88
CA PHE A 93 -9.12 -3.52 3.54
C PHE A 93 -8.43 -2.97 4.80
N VAL A 94 -8.77 -1.75 5.22
CA VAL A 94 -8.22 -1.09 6.42
C VAL A 94 -8.39 -1.96 7.68
N ASP A 95 -9.48 -2.73 7.75
CA ASP A 95 -9.84 -3.59 8.89
C ASP A 95 -9.30 -5.03 8.78
N ASP A 96 -8.54 -5.37 7.73
CA ASP A 96 -8.00 -6.74 7.51
C ASP A 96 -6.66 -7.03 8.22
#